data_AF-A0A484ZMN4-F1
#
_entry.id   AF-A0A484ZMN4-F1
#
_cell.length_a   1.000
_cell.length_b   1.000
_cell.length_c   1.000
_cell.angle_alpha   90.00
_cell.angle_beta   90.00
_cell.angle_gamma   90.00
#
_symmetry.space_group_name_H-M   'P 1'
#
loop_
_entity.id
_entity.type
_entity.pdbx_description
1 polymer ?
#
loop_
_entity_poly.entity_id
_entity_poly.type
_entity_poly.pdbx_seq_one_letter_code
_entity_poly.pdbx_strand_id
1 'polypeptide(L)' 'MVNWPSPAKLNLFLYITGRRADGYHDLQTLFQLSTMAIR' A
#
# COMPACT_ATOMS: atom_id res chain seq x y z
N MET A 1 -26.96 -11.60 -3.52
CA MET A 1 -26.04 -10.45 -3.46
C MET A 1 -24.62 -11.02 -3.51
N VAL A 2 -23.85 -10.70 -4.55
CA VAL A 2 -22.48 -11.22 -4.72
C VAL A 2 -21.53 -10.32 -3.93
N ASN A 3 -20.75 -10.90 -3.02
CA ASN A 3 -19.73 -10.17 -2.27
C ASN A 3 -18.37 -10.37 -2.95
N TRP A 4 -17.74 -9.29 -3.39
CA TRP A 4 -16.40 -9.34 -3.97
C TRP A 4 -15.35 -9.17 -2.86
N PRO A 5 -14.32 -10.04 -2.81
CA PRO A 5 -13.28 -9.89 -1.81
C PRO A 5 -12.50 -8.60 -2.04
N SER A 6 -12.35 -7.79 -0.99
CA SER A 6 -11.51 -6.59 -0.98
C SER A 6 -10.33 -6.81 -0.02
N PRO A 7 -9.22 -7.41 -0.48
CA PRO A 7 -8.06 -7.68 0.37
C PRO A 7 -7.44 -6.37 0.86
N ALA A 8 -7.05 -6.32 2.14
CA ALA A 8 -6.28 -5.20 2.66
C ALA A 8 -4.79 -5.35 2.32
N LYS A 9 -4.06 -4.23 2.34
CA LYS A 9 -2.61 -4.21 2.17
C LYS A 9 -1.93 -3.67 3.42
N LEU A 10 -0.75 -4.19 3.71
CA LEU A 10 0.18 -3.66 4.70
C LEU A 10 1.49 -3.27 4.01
N ASN A 11 2.09 -2.16 4.46
CA ASN A 11 3.47 -1.82 4.13
C ASN A 11 4.32 -2.29 5.31
N LEU A 12 5.16 -3.32 5.12
CA LEU A 12 5.98 -3.87 6.19
C LEU A 12 7.18 -2.97 6.55
N PHE A 13 7.51 -2.06 5.65
CA PHE A 13 8.34 -0.87 5.88
C PHE A 13 7.98 0.17 4.83
N LEU A 14 8.32 1.43 5.07
CA LEU A 14 8.18 2.49 4.07
C LEU A 14 9.32 3.49 4.26
N TYR A 15 10.17 3.60 3.25
CA TYR A 15 11.27 4.54 3.19
C TYR A 15 11.03 5.56 2.09
N ILE A 16 11.23 6.83 2.41
CA ILE A 16 11.27 7.92 1.44
C ILE A 16 12.70 8.03 0.93
N THR A 17 12.91 7.82 -0.36
CA THR A 17 14.25 7.83 -0.97
C THR A 17 14.58 9.14 -1.66
N GLY A 18 13.58 9.99 -1.94
CA GLY A 18 13.77 11.29 -2.57
C GLY A 18 12.47 12.07 -2.72
N ARG A 19 12.61 13.35 -3.11
CA ARG A 19 11.49 14.21 -3.51
C ARG A 19 11.65 14.56 -4.99
N ARG A 20 10.60 14.32 -5.76
CA ARG A 20 10.52 14.57 -7.20
C ARG A 20 10.16 16.02 -7.49
N ALA A 21 10.48 16.47 -8.70
CA ALA A 21 10.17 17.82 -9.16
C ALA A 21 8.67 18.12 -9.24
N ASP A 22 7.82 17.09 -9.36
CA ASP A 22 6.36 17.19 -9.35
C ASP A 22 5.76 17.26 -7.94
N GLY A 23 6.59 17.29 -6.89
CA GLY A 23 6.17 17.40 -5.50
C GLY A 23 5.88 16.07 -4.79
N TYR A 24 5.97 14.94 -5.50
CA TYR A 24 5.83 13.60 -4.90
C TYR A 24 7.15 13.06 -4.34
N HIS A 25 7.08 11.90 -3.70
CA HIS A 25 8.23 11.21 -3.13
C HIS A 25 8.49 9.89 -3.83
N ASP A 26 9.77 9.56 -4.02
CA ASP A 26 10.16 8.19 -4.35
C ASP A 26 10.09 7.36 -3.07
N LEU A 27 9.46 6.19 -3.17
CA LEU A 27 9.19 5.31 -2.04
C LEU A 27 9.77 3.92 -2.28
N GLN A 28 10.36 3.36 -1.23
CA GLN A 28 10.75 1.95 -1.15
C GLN A 28 9.96 1.29 -0.03
N THR A 29 9.23 0.22 -0.34
CA THR A 29 8.34 -0.48 0.59
C THR A 29 8.23 -1.95 0.19
N LEU A 30 7.95 -2.84 1.15
CA LEU A 30 7.53 -4.22 0.89
C LEU A 30 6.04 -4.36 1.21
N PHE A 31 5.29 -4.87 0.23
CA PHE A 31 3.86 -5.05 0.36
C PHE A 31 3.51 -6.46 0.81
N GLN A 32 2.60 -6.56 1.79
CA GLN A 32 1.91 -7.79 2.14
C GLN A 32 0.41 -7.60 1.91
N LEU A 33 -0.18 -8.47 1.09
CA LEU A 33 -1.62 -8.55 0.89
C LEU A 33 -2.22 -9.46 1.95
N SER A 34 -3.31 -9.02 2.58
CA SER A 34 -4.07 -9.81 3.54
C SER A 34 -5.51 -10.00 3.05
N THR A 35 -6.09 -11.14 3.38
CA THR A 35 -7.48 -11.46 3.02
C THR A 35 -8.51 -10.71 3.87
N MET A 36 -8.06 -10.02 4.92
CA MET A 36 -8.96 -9.31 5.83
C MET A 36 -9.48 -8.04 5.15
N ALA A 37 -10.80 -7.96 4.96
CA ALA A 37 -11.46 -6.72 4.59
C ALA A 37 -11.75 -5.91 5.87
N ILE A 38 -11.28 -4.67 5.92
CA ILE A 38 -11.72 -3.72 6.96
C ILE A 38 -13.17 -3.39 6.63
N ARG A 39 -14.08 -3.68 7.57
CA ARG A 39 -15.52 -3.41 7.42
C ARG A 39 -15.82 -1.93 7.54
#